data_AF-A0A7V7E010-F1
#
_entry.id   AF-A0A7V7E010-F1
#
_cell.length_a   1.000
_cell.length_b   1.000
_cell.length_c   1.000
_cell.angle_alpha   90.00
_cell.angle_beta   90.00
_cell.angle_gamma   90.00
#
_symmetry.space_group_name_H-M   'P 1'
#
loop_
_entity.id
_entity.type
_entity.pdbx_description
1 polymer ?
#
loop_
_entity_poly.entity_id
_entity_poly.type
_entity_poly.pdbx_seq_one_letter_code
_entity_poly.pdbx_strand_id
1 'polypeptide(L)'
;MLPAGCRHFYGVPEKRVSRLRGTRPFPNLTRASVVLIDDGLASGFTMKVAVEALKNLNTQTIIVAVPTAHEESMNLIRSDVQAVFCPNVRSGLRYAVAEAYENWYDVDESEVKRILNNLSAS
;
A
#
# COMPACT_ATOMS: atom_id res chain seq x y z
N MET A 1 -17.81 -13.79 -15.68
CA MET A 1 -18.74 -13.92 -14.53
C MET A 1 -17.96 -14.58 -13.39
N LEU A 2 -17.63 -13.84 -12.32
CA LEU A 2 -16.80 -14.36 -11.22
C LEU A 2 -17.63 -15.22 -10.23
N PRO A 3 -17.05 -16.28 -9.66
CA PRO A 3 -17.76 -17.25 -8.80
C PRO A 3 -18.26 -16.65 -7.48
N ALA A 4 -19.33 -17.21 -6.92
CA ALA A 4 -20.11 -16.63 -5.82
C ALA A 4 -19.33 -16.35 -4.52
N GLY A 5 -18.26 -17.11 -4.23
CA GLY A 5 -17.40 -16.90 -3.06
C GLY A 5 -16.53 -15.63 -3.13
N CYS A 6 -16.27 -15.12 -4.33
CA CYS A 6 -15.50 -13.88 -4.53
C CYS A 6 -16.29 -12.64 -4.11
N ARG A 7 -17.63 -12.64 -4.23
CA ARG A 7 -18.46 -11.45 -3.97
C ARG A 7 -18.41 -10.93 -2.53
N HIS A 8 -18.16 -11.81 -1.55
CA HIS A 8 -18.07 -11.41 -0.15
C HIS A 8 -16.75 -10.67 0.17
N PHE A 9 -15.65 -11.05 -0.50
CA PHE A 9 -14.34 -10.43 -0.33
C PHE A 9 -14.23 -9.06 -1.00
N TYR A 10 -14.88 -8.84 -2.16
CA TYR A 10 -14.90 -7.52 -2.81
C TYR A 10 -15.65 -6.44 -2.02
N GLY A 11 -16.65 -6.83 -1.21
CA GLY A 11 -17.44 -5.87 -0.44
C GLY A 11 -16.70 -5.22 0.74
N VAL A 12 -15.63 -5.84 1.25
CA VAL A 12 -14.86 -5.30 2.38
C VAL A 12 -14.00 -4.11 1.95
N PRO A 13 -13.18 -4.18 0.88
CA PRO A 13 -12.49 -3.03 0.32
C PRO A 13 -13.43 -1.89 -0.06
N GLU A 14 -14.57 -2.16 -0.72
CA GLU A 14 -15.52 -1.12 -1.13
C GLU A 14 -16.12 -0.37 0.07
N LYS A 15 -16.54 -1.08 1.12
CA LYS A 15 -17.05 -0.47 2.35
C LYS A 15 -15.98 0.35 3.06
N ARG A 16 -14.74 -0.15 3.11
CA ARG A 16 -13.62 0.57 3.74
C ARG A 16 -13.25 1.82 2.95
N VAL A 17 -13.20 1.74 1.62
CA VAL A 17 -13.00 2.89 0.73
C VAL A 17 -14.08 3.94 0.97
N SER A 18 -15.36 3.56 0.98
CA SER A 18 -16.47 4.47 1.25
C SER A 18 -16.33 5.16 2.62
N ARG A 19 -15.99 4.42 3.68
CA ARG A 19 -15.81 4.95 5.04
C ARG A 19 -14.63 5.91 5.19
N LEU A 20 -13.51 5.63 4.52
CA LEU A 20 -12.27 6.42 4.64
C LEU A 20 -12.21 7.59 3.66
N ARG A 21 -12.72 7.40 2.45
CA ARG A 21 -12.71 8.40 1.39
C ARG A 21 -13.91 9.34 1.48
N GLY A 22 -15.05 8.86 2.00
CA GLY A 22 -16.31 9.59 2.00
C GLY A 22 -16.78 9.84 0.57
N THR A 23 -17.08 11.10 0.26
CA THR A 23 -17.49 11.55 -1.08
C THR A 23 -16.31 12.02 -1.96
N ARG A 24 -15.06 11.96 -1.46
CA ARG A 24 -13.90 12.43 -2.22
C ARG A 24 -13.70 11.54 -3.47
N PRO A 25 -13.58 12.11 -4.68
CA PRO A 25 -13.31 11.30 -5.86
C PRO A 25 -11.92 10.64 -5.76
N PHE A 26 -11.72 9.58 -6.55
CA PHE A 26 -10.36 9.09 -6.78
C PHE A 26 -9.57 10.13 -7.59
N PRO A 27 -8.29 10.37 -7.26
CA PRO A 27 -7.45 11.22 -8.08
C PRO A 27 -7.28 10.61 -9.47
N ASN A 28 -7.12 11.46 -10.50
CA ASN A 28 -6.70 10.97 -11.80
C ASN A 28 -5.21 10.62 -11.75
N LEU A 29 -4.89 9.32 -11.85
CA LEU A 29 -3.53 8.81 -11.80
C LEU A 29 -2.93 8.55 -13.19
N THR A 30 -3.70 8.79 -14.26
CA THR A 30 -3.22 8.63 -15.64
C THR A 30 -2.06 9.57 -15.89
N ARG A 31 -0.92 9.02 -16.30
CA ARG A 31 0.35 9.75 -16.49
C ARG A 31 0.85 10.50 -15.24
N ALA A 32 0.35 10.16 -14.05
CA ALA A 32 0.84 10.75 -12.82
C ALA A 32 2.15 10.10 -12.35
N SER A 33 2.86 10.78 -11.45
CA SER A 33 3.93 10.19 -10.64
C SER A 33 3.37 9.90 -9.25
N VAL A 34 3.49 8.64 -8.81
CA VAL A 34 2.89 8.15 -7.56
C VAL A 34 3.97 7.52 -6.69
N VAL A 35 3.92 7.84 -5.39
CA VAL A 35 4.71 7.17 -4.36
C VAL A 35 3.77 6.29 -3.54
N LEU A 36 4.01 4.98 -3.55
CA LEU A 36 3.35 4.01 -2.69
C LEU A 36 4.15 3.87 -1.40
N ILE A 37 3.47 4.03 -0.26
CA ILE A 37 4.06 3.99 1.08
C ILE A 37 3.35 2.91 1.91
N ASP A 38 4.11 2.17 2.69
CA ASP A 38 3.62 1.22 3.70
C ASP A 38 4.57 1.21 4.91
N ASP A 39 4.17 0.58 6.00
CA ASP A 39 5.02 0.40 7.20
C ASP A 39 6.16 -0.61 7.00
N GLY A 40 6.02 -1.51 6.03
CA GLY A 40 7.09 -2.39 5.60
C GLY A 40 6.67 -3.44 4.59
N LEU A 41 7.64 -4.16 4.04
CA LEU A 41 7.38 -5.24 3.09
C LEU A 41 7.74 -6.59 3.70
N ALA A 42 6.74 -7.32 4.20
CA ALA A 42 6.92 -8.67 4.73
C ALA A 42 6.91 -9.74 3.65
N SER A 43 5.79 -9.92 2.93
CA SER A 43 5.70 -10.80 1.77
C SER A 43 5.72 -10.04 0.44
N GLY A 44 5.38 -8.74 0.47
CA GLY A 44 5.32 -7.87 -0.70
C GLY A 44 4.07 -8.03 -1.57
N PHE A 45 3.19 -8.99 -1.31
CA PHE A 45 2.03 -9.24 -2.18
C PHE A 45 1.02 -8.10 -2.23
N THR A 46 0.73 -7.46 -1.10
CA THR A 46 -0.17 -6.29 -1.04
C THR A 46 0.38 -5.14 -1.91
N MET A 47 1.67 -4.86 -1.77
CA MET A 47 2.35 -3.84 -2.57
C MET A 47 2.35 -4.21 -4.05
N LYS A 48 2.59 -5.48 -4.40
CA LYS A 48 2.53 -5.96 -5.79
C LYS A 48 1.17 -5.70 -6.43
N VAL A 49 0.07 -6.03 -5.75
CA VAL A 49 -1.29 -5.76 -6.25
C VAL A 49 -1.52 -4.26 -6.45
N ALA A 50 -1.03 -3.41 -5.55
CA ALA A 50 -1.13 -1.96 -5.69
C ALA A 50 -0.34 -1.43 -6.91
N VAL A 51 0.88 -1.94 -7.12
CA VAL A 51 1.70 -1.61 -8.29
C VAL A 51 1.00 -2.04 -9.59
N GLU A 52 0.47 -3.25 -9.65
CA GLU A 52 -0.28 -3.76 -10.81
C GLU A 52 -1.51 -2.88 -11.12
N ALA A 53 -2.24 -2.47 -10.08
CA ALA A 53 -3.38 -1.56 -10.24
C ALA A 53 -2.97 -0.20 -10.83
N LEU A 54 -1.86 0.39 -10.37
CA LEU A 54 -1.34 1.65 -10.92
C LEU A 54 -0.85 1.51 -12.36
N LYS A 55 -0.21 0.39 -12.71
CA LYS A 55 0.19 0.09 -14.10
C LYS A 55 -1.02 0.03 -15.02
N ASN A 56 -2.10 -0.62 -14.58
CA ASN A 56 -3.35 -0.70 -15.34
C ASN A 56 -4.04 0.67 -15.54
N LEU A 57 -3.75 1.65 -14.67
CA LEU A 57 -4.20 3.04 -14.80
C LEU A 57 -3.30 3.90 -15.70
N ASN A 58 -2.30 3.32 -16.37
CA ASN A 58 -1.29 4.05 -17.17
C ASN A 58 -0.59 5.16 -16.36
N THR A 59 -0.26 4.87 -15.10
CA THR A 59 0.56 5.75 -14.26
C THR A 59 1.96 5.88 -14.87
N GLN A 60 2.51 7.10 -14.95
CA GLN A 60 3.80 7.34 -15.61
C GLN A 60 4.98 6.85 -14.76
N THR A 61 4.91 7.06 -13.45
CA THR A 61 5.99 6.71 -12.53
C THR A 61 5.42 6.19 -11.23
N ILE A 62 5.94 5.05 -10.79
CA ILE A 62 5.59 4.36 -9.57
C ILE A 62 6.89 4.18 -8.78
N ILE A 63 6.92 4.76 -7.59
CA ILE A 63 8.00 4.61 -6.62
C ILE A 63 7.42 3.93 -5.38
N VAL A 64 8.14 2.97 -4.81
CA VAL A 64 7.79 2.39 -3.51
C VAL A 64 8.75 2.93 -2.46
N ALA A 65 8.21 3.36 -1.33
CA ALA A 65 9.00 3.84 -0.19
C ALA A 65 8.48 3.21 1.09
N VAL A 66 9.33 2.43 1.76
CA VAL A 66 9.00 1.74 3.02
C VAL A 66 10.19 1.85 3.97
N PRO A 67 9.97 1.87 5.30
CA PRO A 67 11.08 1.99 6.24
C PRO A 67 11.84 0.67 6.45
N THR A 68 11.18 -0.49 6.28
CA THR A 68 11.80 -1.81 6.43
C THR A 68 11.25 -2.82 5.41
N ALA A 69 12.07 -3.76 4.95
CA ALA A 69 11.63 -4.81 4.03
C ALA A 69 12.44 -6.09 4.14
N HIS A 70 11.79 -7.22 3.85
CA HIS A 70 12.49 -8.45 3.50
C HIS A 70 13.07 -8.34 2.07
N GLU A 71 14.30 -8.78 1.87
CA GLU A 71 15.01 -8.69 0.60
C GLU A 71 14.24 -9.33 -0.57
N GLU A 72 13.68 -10.53 -0.37
CA GLU A 72 12.88 -11.21 -1.40
C GLU A 72 11.61 -10.42 -1.78
N SER A 73 10.98 -9.77 -0.81
CA SER A 73 9.80 -8.94 -1.04
C SER A 73 10.11 -7.69 -1.83
N MET A 74 11.29 -7.09 -1.63
CA MET A 74 11.75 -6.00 -2.50
C MET A 74 12.02 -6.49 -3.92
N ASN A 75 12.70 -7.64 -4.05
CA ASN A 75 13.01 -8.23 -5.36
C ASN A 75 11.75 -8.56 -6.16
N LEU A 76 10.68 -8.99 -5.47
CA LEU A 76 9.37 -9.28 -6.08
C LEU A 76 8.74 -8.07 -6.80
N ILE A 77 8.99 -6.85 -6.32
CA ILE A 77 8.36 -5.62 -6.85
C ILE A 77 9.32 -4.75 -7.67
N ARG A 78 10.63 -4.91 -7.49
CA ARG A 78 11.65 -4.03 -8.07
C ARG A 78 11.61 -3.97 -9.60
N SER A 79 11.21 -5.06 -10.26
CA SER A 79 11.07 -5.11 -11.72
C SER A 79 9.88 -4.32 -12.26
N ASP A 80 8.89 -4.02 -11.42
CA ASP A 80 7.62 -3.42 -11.83
C ASP A 80 7.53 -1.91 -11.54
N VAL A 81 8.53 -1.34 -10.87
CA VAL A 81 8.55 0.05 -10.40
C VAL A 81 9.85 0.76 -10.80
N GLN A 82 9.86 2.09 -10.81
CA GLN A 82 11.06 2.85 -11.15
C GLN A 82 12.09 2.86 -10.02
N ALA A 83 11.64 2.84 -8.76
CA ALA A 83 12.52 2.80 -7.61
C ALA A 83 11.83 2.18 -6.39
N VAL A 84 12.64 1.55 -5.54
CA VAL A 84 12.26 1.12 -4.19
C VAL A 84 13.25 1.78 -3.22
N PHE A 85 12.73 2.58 -2.30
CA PHE A 85 13.51 3.17 -1.21
C PHE A 85 13.21 2.43 0.08
N CYS A 86 14.24 1.80 0.65
CA CYS A 86 14.16 1.06 1.91
C CYS A 86 15.48 1.20 2.69
N PRO A 87 15.52 1.94 3.81
CA PRO A 87 16.74 2.13 4.58
C PRO A 87 17.09 0.91 5.45
N ASN A 88 16.12 0.07 5.83
CA ASN A 88 16.34 -1.13 6.63
C ASN A 88 15.96 -2.40 5.84
N VAL A 89 16.92 -2.93 5.09
CA VAL A 89 16.75 -4.18 4.34
C VAL A 89 17.24 -5.35 5.19
N ARG A 90 16.40 -6.37 5.35
CA ARG A 90 16.69 -7.56 6.16
C ARG A 90 16.54 -8.82 5.31
N SER A 91 17.36 -9.83 5.61
CA SER A 91 17.38 -11.13 4.95
C SER A 91 17.31 -12.26 5.97
N GLY A 92 16.86 -13.44 5.55
CA GLY A 92 16.86 -14.66 6.36
C GLY A 92 15.49 -15.29 6.49
N LEU A 93 15.40 -16.37 7.27
CA LEU A 93 14.17 -17.17 7.35
C LEU A 93 13.03 -16.50 8.14
N ARG A 94 13.31 -15.44 8.89
CA ARG A 94 12.35 -14.75 9.73
C ARG A 94 12.43 -13.25 9.50
N TYR A 95 11.26 -12.67 9.28
CA TYR A 95 11.08 -11.23 9.16
C TYR A 95 9.67 -10.86 9.62
N ALA A 96 9.58 -9.82 10.43
CA ALA A 96 8.33 -9.15 10.75
C ALA A 96 8.53 -7.64 10.71
N VAL A 97 7.55 -6.91 10.17
CA VAL A 97 7.58 -5.44 10.10
C VAL A 97 7.69 -4.84 11.50
N ALA A 98 6.91 -5.35 12.45
CA ALA A 98 6.86 -4.88 13.83
C ALA A 98 8.22 -4.86 14.54
N GLU A 99 9.15 -5.76 14.20
CA GLU A 99 10.49 -5.81 14.81
C GLU A 99 11.36 -4.59 14.48
N ALA A 100 10.99 -3.80 13.45
CA ALA A 100 11.70 -2.57 13.11
C ALA A 100 11.23 -1.36 13.95
N TYR A 101 10.17 -1.51 14.74
CA TYR A 101 9.53 -0.43 15.48
C TYR A 101 9.66 -0.65 16.99
N GLU A 102 10.20 0.35 17.69
CA GLU A 102 10.20 0.36 19.16
C GLU A 102 8.76 0.44 19.70
N ASN A 103 7.92 1.24 19.05
CA ASN A 103 6.50 1.40 19.38
C ASN A 103 5.64 0.83 18.26
N TRP A 104 5.23 -0.42 18.40
CA TRP A 104 4.28 -1.07 17.50
C TRP A 104 2.88 -1.10 18.11
N TYR A 105 1.91 -0.49 17.44
CA TYR A 105 0.52 -0.47 17.88
C TYR A 105 -0.43 -0.53 16.68
N ASP A 106 -1.64 -1.02 16.92
CA ASP A 106 -2.66 -1.08 15.88
C ASP A 106 -3.23 0.32 15.59
N VAL A 107 -3.15 0.75 14.33
CA VAL A 107 -3.76 2.00 13.88
C VAL A 107 -5.25 1.76 13.60
N ASP A 108 -6.11 2.29 14.47
CA ASP A 108 -7.55 2.13 14.33
C ASP A 108 -8.14 3.04 13.23
N GLU A 109 -9.36 2.74 12.79
CA GLU A 109 -9.99 3.49 11.70
C GLU A 109 -10.29 4.96 12.05
N SER A 110 -10.53 5.28 13.33
CA SER A 110 -10.76 6.64 13.78
C SER A 110 -9.49 7.49 13.66
N GLU A 111 -8.33 6.90 13.94
CA GLU A 111 -7.03 7.53 13.73
C GLU A 111 -6.78 7.81 12.25
N VAL A 112 -7.01 6.81 11.37
CA VAL A 112 -6.88 7.00 9.92
C VAL A 112 -7.79 8.12 9.43
N LYS A 113 -9.04 8.16 9.88
CA LYS A 113 -10.00 9.23 9.51
C LYS A 113 -9.53 10.60 9.97
N ARG A 114 -9.02 10.71 11.20
CA ARG A 114 -8.47 11.95 11.74
C ARG A 114 -7.31 12.46 10.88
N ILE A 115 -6.37 11.59 10.51
CA ILE A 115 -5.24 11.93 9.64
C ILE A 115 -5.72 12.43 8.27
N LEU A 116 -6.64 11.69 7.64
CA LEU A 116 -7.16 12.03 6.31
C LEU A 116 -7.96 13.34 6.29
N ASN A 117 -8.68 13.66 7.36
CA ASN A 117 -9.43 14.92 7.48
C ASN A 117 -8.50 16.11 7.66
N ASN A 118 -7.44 15.96 8.46
CA ASN A 118 -6.44 17.03 8.66
C ASN A 118 -5.72 17.40 7.36
N LEU A 119 -5.47 16.42 6.48
CA LEU A 119 -4.84 16.67 5.17
C LEU A 119 -5.78 17.34 4.15
N SER A 120 -7.09 17.26 4.35
CA SER A 120 -8.09 17.84 3.42
C SER A 120 -8.46 19.29 3.77
N ALA A 121 -7.98 19.79 4.92
CA ALA A 121 -8.22 21.14 5.41
C ALA A 121 -7.10 22.13 5.05
N SER A 122 -6.21 21.75 4.12
CA SER A 122 -5.08 22.54 3.62
C SER A 122 -5.21 22.83 2.13
#